data_AF-A0A078IV42-F1
#
_entry.id   AF-A0A078IV42-F1
#
_cell.length_a   1.000
_cell.length_b   1.000
_cell.length_c   1.000
_cell.angle_alpha   90.00
_cell.angle_beta   90.00
_cell.angle_gamma   90.00
#
_symmetry.space_group_name_H-M   'P 1'
#
loop_
_entity.id
_entity.type
_entity.pdbx_description
1 polymer ?
#
loop_
_entity_poly.entity_id
_entity_poly.type
_entity_poly.pdbx_seq_one_letter_code
_entity_poly.pdbx_strand_id
1 'polypeptide(L)'
;MALSLLTYSIKIPTTASTVVVRPVLPIRSSLPSLRLTFPHRTPTSFISCCSSVSEKAATSGIDLKPDVERWPKYIPNKLPDKNYVRVLDTTLRDGEQSPGGALTPAQKLEIARKLAKLRVDVMDVGFPASSEEELEAVKTIAKTVGNEVT
;
A
#
# COMPACT_ATOMS: atom_id res chain seq x y z
N MET A 1 -41.58 17.52 -30.27
CA MET A 1 -40.72 16.59 -29.52
C MET A 1 -39.55 17.36 -28.96
N ALA A 2 -39.55 17.63 -27.66
CA ALA A 2 -38.49 18.36 -26.97
C ALA A 2 -38.01 17.49 -25.80
N LEU A 3 -36.73 17.12 -25.82
CA LEU A 3 -36.07 16.37 -24.74
C LEU A 3 -35.84 17.32 -23.56
N SER A 4 -36.60 17.18 -22.48
CA SER A 4 -36.25 17.79 -21.19
C SER A 4 -35.38 16.79 -20.42
N LEU A 5 -34.06 17.03 -20.40
CA LEU A 5 -33.15 16.27 -19.54
C LEU A 5 -33.29 16.79 -18.10
N LEU A 6 -33.96 16.01 -17.26
CA LEU A 6 -34.07 16.26 -15.84
C LEU A 6 -32.68 16.07 -15.19
N THR A 7 -31.94 17.16 -14.98
CA THR A 7 -30.67 17.11 -14.25
C THR A 7 -30.98 16.97 -12.75
N TYR A 8 -30.90 15.76 -12.22
CA TYR A 8 -30.97 15.52 -10.78
C TYR A 8 -29.59 15.75 -10.15
N SER A 9 -29.52 16.58 -9.11
CA SER A 9 -28.28 16.83 -8.33
C SER A 9 -28.55 16.47 -6.88
N ILE A 10 -27.72 15.58 -6.32
CA ILE A 10 -27.79 15.17 -4.92
C ILE A 10 -26.88 16.10 -4.11
N LYS A 11 -27.43 16.74 -3.08
CA LYS A 11 -26.67 17.50 -2.08
C LYS A 11 -26.60 16.67 -0.79
N ILE A 12 -25.41 16.33 -0.34
CA ILE A 12 -25.19 15.66 0.95
C ILE A 12 -24.64 16.70 1.93
N PRO A 13 -25.35 17.01 3.03
CA PRO A 13 -24.83 17.93 4.03
C PRO A 13 -23.85 17.21 4.96
N THR A 14 -22.64 17.75 5.09
CA THR A 14 -21.76 17.51 6.25
C THR A 14 -21.27 18.84 6.81
N THR A 15 -21.07 18.84 8.11
CA THR A 15 -20.75 19.99 8.97
C THR A 15 -19.36 20.58 8.68
N ALA A 16 -19.15 21.16 7.50
CA ALA A 16 -18.18 22.23 7.24
C ALA A 16 -18.05 22.63 5.75
N SER A 17 -18.57 21.88 4.76
CA SER A 17 -18.47 22.29 3.34
C SER A 17 -19.47 21.55 2.44
N THR A 18 -20.08 22.27 1.50
CA THR A 18 -21.02 21.69 0.53
C THR A 18 -20.26 21.10 -0.66
N VAL A 19 -20.39 19.80 -0.91
CA VAL A 19 -19.87 19.13 -2.12
C VAL A 19 -20.99 19.06 -3.16
N VAL A 20 -20.71 19.52 -4.38
CA VAL A 20 -21.62 19.41 -5.52
C VAL A 20 -21.07 18.39 -6.51
N VAL A 21 -21.83 17.32 -6.76
CA VAL A 21 -21.47 16.28 -7.73
C VAL A 21 -22.33 16.47 -8.99
N ARG A 22 -21.70 16.51 -10.16
CA ARG A 22 -22.37 16.55 -11.47
C ARG A 22 -21.96 15.33 -12.31
N PRO A 23 -22.90 14.64 -12.97
CA PRO A 23 -22.57 13.58 -13.91
C PRO A 23 -22.07 14.17 -15.24
N VAL A 24 -20.95 13.66 -15.75
CA VAL A 24 -20.50 13.89 -17.12
C VAL A 24 -20.76 12.60 -17.89
N LEU A 25 -21.60 12.66 -18.91
CA LEU A 25 -21.81 11.58 -19.88
C LEU A 25 -20.83 11.76 -21.04
N PRO A 26 -19.92 10.82 -21.31
CA PRO A 26 -19.40 10.61 -22.64
C PRO A 26 -20.07 9.39 -23.28
N ILE A 27 -20.34 9.54 -24.57
CA ILE A 27 -20.97 8.56 -25.45
C ILE A 27 -19.99 7.39 -25.66
N ARG A 28 -20.52 6.17 -25.45
CA ARG A 28 -19.97 4.82 -25.75
C ARG A 28 -18.88 4.21 -24.85
N SER A 29 -19.28 3.05 -24.29
CA SER A 29 -18.54 1.85 -23.81
C SER A 29 -17.65 1.90 -22.55
N SER A 30 -18.19 1.22 -21.53
CA SER A 30 -17.59 0.47 -20.39
C SER A 30 -16.72 1.16 -19.33
N LEU A 31 -17.42 1.56 -18.26
CA LEU A 31 -17.03 1.79 -16.85
C LEU A 31 -16.21 3.07 -16.50
N PRO A 32 -16.63 3.84 -15.48
CA PRO A 32 -16.03 5.13 -15.14
C PRO A 32 -14.79 5.01 -14.24
N SER A 33 -13.70 5.66 -14.66
CA SER A 33 -12.55 5.96 -13.82
C SER A 33 -12.89 7.11 -12.86
N LEU A 34 -12.74 6.90 -11.55
CA LEU A 34 -12.92 7.95 -10.54
C LEU A 34 -11.63 8.77 -10.44
N ARG A 35 -11.69 10.06 -10.79
CA ARG A 35 -10.59 11.02 -10.61
C ARG A 35 -10.97 12.04 -9.54
N LEU A 36 -10.41 11.90 -8.35
CA LEU A 36 -10.48 12.91 -7.30
C LEU A 36 -9.46 14.01 -7.58
N THR A 37 -9.91 15.22 -7.86
CA THR A 37 -9.04 16.41 -7.90
C THR A 37 -9.35 17.26 -6.68
N PHE A 38 -8.40 17.36 -5.74
CA PHE A 38 -8.50 18.25 -4.60
C PHE A 38 -8.23 19.70 -5.02
N PRO A 39 -9.16 20.64 -4.82
CA PRO A 39 -8.90 22.05 -5.03
C PRO A 39 -8.04 22.61 -3.88
N HIS A 40 -6.87 23.08 -4.28
CA HIS A 40 -5.98 23.97 -3.56
C HIS A 40 -6.73 25.17 -2.92
N ARG A 41 -6.48 25.46 -1.63
CA ARG A 41 -6.57 26.79 -0.97
C ARG A 41 -5.59 26.80 0.21
N THR A 42 -4.39 27.34 0.05
CA THR A 42 -3.92 28.72 0.34
C THR A 42 -3.98 29.19 1.80
N PRO A 43 -3.01 30.01 2.24
CA PRO A 43 -2.45 29.98 3.59
C PRO A 43 -2.77 31.23 4.42
N THR A 44 -2.87 31.12 5.75
CA THR A 44 -2.59 32.24 6.67
C THR A 44 -2.23 31.73 8.06
N SER A 45 -0.96 31.78 8.38
CA SER A 45 -0.47 32.29 9.67
C SER A 45 0.97 32.76 9.45
N PHE A 46 1.08 34.07 9.25
CA PHE A 46 2.34 34.79 9.26
C PHE A 46 3.01 34.61 10.63
N ILE A 47 4.14 33.91 10.66
CA ILE A 47 5.21 34.22 11.61
C ILE A 47 6.42 34.59 10.76
N SER A 48 6.62 35.90 10.70
CA SER A 48 7.87 36.56 10.35
C SER A 48 8.98 36.05 11.25
N CYS A 49 10.08 35.54 10.68
CA CYS A 49 11.41 36.01 11.08
C CYS A 49 12.49 35.57 10.09
N CYS A 50 13.18 36.58 9.56
CA CYS A 50 14.56 36.58 9.08
C CYS A 50 14.96 35.58 7.98
N SER A 51 14.99 36.14 6.77
CA SER A 51 15.98 35.82 5.75
C SER A 51 17.40 35.74 6.31
N SER A 52 18.00 34.56 6.24
CA SER A 52 19.43 34.43 6.00
C SER A 52 19.61 33.37 4.91
N VAL A 53 19.99 33.85 3.73
CA VAL A 53 20.50 33.02 2.64
C VAL A 53 21.76 32.37 3.18
N SER A 54 21.69 31.06 3.44
CA SER A 54 22.88 30.24 3.69
C SER A 54 23.16 29.44 2.43
N GLU A 55 23.84 30.08 1.49
CA GLU A 55 24.60 29.37 0.46
C GLU A 55 25.73 28.62 1.16
N LYS A 56 25.55 27.29 1.32
CA LYS A 56 26.57 26.26 1.13
C LYS A 56 26.07 24.94 1.73
N ALA A 57 25.48 24.12 0.89
CA ALA A 57 25.63 22.69 0.99
C ALA A 57 25.94 22.21 -0.42
N ALA A 58 27.21 21.89 -0.66
CA ALA A 58 27.61 21.17 -1.86
C ALA A 58 26.72 19.93 -1.95
N THR A 59 25.79 19.94 -2.90
CA THR A 59 25.01 18.77 -3.25
C THR A 59 25.98 17.86 -3.99
N SER A 60 26.85 17.16 -3.26
CA SER A 60 27.42 15.93 -3.77
C SER A 60 26.23 14.99 -3.86
N GLY A 61 25.56 15.03 -5.01
CA GLY A 61 24.53 14.08 -5.38
C GLY A 61 25.19 12.71 -5.28
N ILE A 62 24.96 12.05 -4.16
CA ILE A 62 25.24 10.63 -4.03
C ILE A 62 24.20 10.03 -4.97
N ASP A 63 24.65 9.69 -6.18
CA ASP A 63 23.94 8.79 -7.07
C ASP A 63 23.88 7.45 -6.32
N LEU A 64 22.92 7.32 -5.41
CA LEU A 64 22.61 6.09 -4.70
C LEU A 64 21.98 5.15 -5.73
N LYS A 65 22.85 4.59 -6.58
CA LYS A 65 22.49 3.37 -7.29
C LYS A 65 22.17 2.34 -6.21
N PRO A 66 20.99 1.71 -6.22
CA PRO A 66 20.75 0.59 -5.34
C PRO A 66 21.82 -0.47 -5.67
N ASP A 67 22.74 -0.68 -4.74
CA ASP A 67 23.94 -1.50 -4.90
C ASP A 67 23.61 -3.01 -5.04
N VAL A 68 22.32 -3.36 -5.00
CA VAL A 68 21.86 -4.72 -4.87
C VAL A 68 20.93 -5.05 -6.02
N GLU A 69 21.52 -5.44 -7.15
CA GLU A 69 20.81 -5.98 -8.31
C GLU A 69 20.24 -7.38 -8.03
N ARG A 70 20.76 -8.07 -7.01
CA ARG A 70 20.37 -9.43 -6.62
C ARG A 70 20.36 -9.63 -5.11
N TRP A 71 19.33 -10.32 -4.61
CA TRP A 71 19.22 -10.72 -3.21
C TRP A 71 20.44 -11.54 -2.74
N PRO A 72 20.97 -11.26 -1.53
CA PRO A 72 22.07 -12.03 -0.96
C PRO A 72 21.63 -13.45 -0.64
N LYS A 73 22.59 -14.38 -0.56
CA LYS A 73 22.32 -15.77 -0.16
C LYS A 73 21.77 -15.82 1.27
N TYR A 74 20.61 -16.47 1.45
CA TYR A 74 20.06 -16.70 2.77
C TYR A 74 20.93 -17.70 3.56
N ILE A 75 21.41 -17.25 4.73
CA ILE A 75 22.12 -18.08 5.71
C ILE A 75 21.45 -17.83 7.06
N PRO A 76 20.89 -18.87 7.72
CA PRO A 76 20.38 -18.75 9.08
C PRO A 76 21.47 -18.20 10.02
N ASN A 77 21.09 -17.32 10.94
CA ASN A 77 21.98 -16.71 11.95
C ASN A 77 23.16 -15.87 11.41
N LYS A 78 23.17 -15.52 10.11
CA LYS A 78 24.17 -14.60 9.53
C LYS A 78 23.50 -13.59 8.61
N LEU A 79 23.94 -12.33 8.71
CA LEU A 79 23.57 -11.24 7.80
C LEU A 79 24.73 -10.97 6.82
N PRO A 80 24.45 -10.46 5.61
CA PRO A 80 25.48 -10.25 4.59
C PRO A 80 26.46 -9.12 4.96
N ASP A 81 25.97 -8.06 5.61
CA ASP A 81 26.74 -6.92 6.08
C ASP A 81 26.11 -6.28 7.32
N LYS A 82 26.75 -5.25 7.88
CA LYS A 82 26.32 -4.60 9.13
C LYS A 82 25.10 -3.70 9.00
N ASN A 83 24.79 -3.24 7.78
CA ASN A 83 23.72 -2.30 7.51
C ASN A 83 22.44 -2.99 7.02
N TYR A 84 22.56 -4.25 6.60
CA TYR A 84 21.43 -5.06 6.17
C TYR A 84 20.47 -5.34 7.34
N VAL A 85 19.20 -4.98 7.17
CA VAL A 85 18.12 -5.28 8.12
C VAL A 85 17.13 -6.24 7.46
N ARG A 86 16.91 -7.42 8.06
CA ARG A 86 15.85 -8.34 7.62
C ARG A 86 14.49 -7.83 8.08
N VAL A 87 13.53 -7.82 7.19
CA VAL A 87 12.13 -7.53 7.50
C VAL A 87 11.37 -8.84 7.67
N LEU A 88 10.89 -9.09 8.88
CA LEU A 88 9.92 -10.13 9.19
C LEU A 88 8.53 -9.51 9.18
N ASP A 89 7.71 -9.89 8.21
CA ASP A 89 6.30 -9.50 8.16
C ASP A 89 5.43 -10.52 8.89
N THR A 90 4.64 -10.06 9.87
CA THR A 90 3.74 -10.90 10.68
C THR A 90 2.26 -10.65 10.37
N THR A 91 1.93 -10.01 9.24
CA THR A 91 0.57 -9.64 8.86
C THR A 91 -0.37 -10.84 8.84
N LEU A 92 0.11 -11.99 8.35
CA LEU A 92 -0.69 -13.20 8.15
C LEU A 92 -0.86 -14.05 9.42
N ARG A 93 -0.22 -13.67 10.54
CA ARG A 93 -0.34 -14.34 11.83
C ARG A 93 -0.79 -13.37 12.92
N ASP A 94 0.08 -12.48 13.37
CA ASP A 94 -0.24 -11.54 14.45
C ASP A 94 -1.21 -10.45 13.96
N GLY A 95 -1.05 -10.01 12.71
CA GLY A 95 -1.98 -9.06 12.09
C GLY A 95 -3.40 -9.61 12.03
N GLU A 96 -3.55 -10.88 11.66
CA GLU A 96 -4.85 -11.56 11.64
C GLU A 96 -5.52 -11.63 13.02
N GLN A 97 -4.73 -11.80 14.08
CA GLN A 97 -5.23 -11.89 15.46
C GLN A 97 -5.73 -10.55 16.03
N SER A 98 -5.55 -9.45 15.30
CA SER A 98 -6.09 -8.14 15.69
C SER A 98 -7.63 -8.12 15.59
N PRO A 99 -8.33 -7.33 16.43
CA PRO A 99 -9.78 -7.18 16.32
C PRO A 99 -10.21 -6.73 14.91
N GLY A 100 -11.02 -7.55 14.24
CA GLY A 100 -11.45 -7.31 12.86
C GLY A 100 -10.43 -7.70 11.78
N GLY A 101 -9.32 -8.35 12.16
CA GLY A 101 -8.23 -8.76 11.28
C GLY A 101 -8.37 -10.15 10.65
N ALA A 102 -9.44 -10.90 10.98
CA ALA A 102 -9.62 -12.29 10.53
C ALA A 102 -9.50 -12.43 9.00
N LEU A 103 -8.72 -13.42 8.54
CA LEU A 103 -8.47 -13.66 7.12
C LEU A 103 -8.96 -15.06 6.74
N THR A 104 -9.63 -15.15 5.59
CA THR A 104 -9.88 -16.44 4.96
C THR A 104 -8.58 -16.99 4.33
N PRO A 105 -8.45 -18.32 4.14
CA PRO A 105 -7.30 -18.92 3.45
C PRO A 105 -6.99 -18.29 2.08
N ALA A 106 -8.04 -17.93 1.32
CA ALA A 106 -7.89 -17.27 0.02
C ALA A 106 -7.29 -15.86 0.15
N GLN A 107 -7.74 -15.07 1.13
CA GLN A 107 -7.17 -13.76 1.42
C GLN A 107 -5.71 -13.87 1.89
N LYS A 108 -5.40 -14.85 2.73
CA LYS A 108 -4.01 -15.12 3.15
C LYS A 108 -3.10 -15.38 1.97
N LEU A 109 -3.53 -16.23 1.03
CA LEU A 109 -2.75 -16.52 -0.17
C LEU A 109 -2.55 -15.28 -1.06
N GLU A 110 -3.57 -14.44 -1.22
CA GLU A 110 -3.46 -13.20 -1.98
C GLU A 110 -2.47 -12.22 -1.33
N ILE A 111 -2.57 -12.04 -0.02
CA ILE A 111 -1.67 -11.17 0.75
C ILE A 111 -0.23 -11.73 0.72
N ALA A 112 -0.04 -13.04 0.87
CA ALA A 112 1.28 -13.67 0.75
C ALA A 112 1.95 -13.36 -0.61
N ARG A 113 1.19 -13.40 -1.71
CA ARG A 113 1.70 -13.00 -3.04
C ARG A 113 2.07 -11.52 -3.10
N LYS A 114 1.33 -10.65 -2.41
CA LYS A 114 1.65 -9.21 -2.35
C LYS A 114 2.91 -8.96 -1.52
N LEU A 115 3.06 -9.63 -0.39
CA LEU A 115 4.26 -9.56 0.46
C LEU A 115 5.51 -10.06 -0.27
N ALA A 116 5.40 -11.15 -1.04
CA ALA A 116 6.49 -11.61 -1.90
C ALA A 116 6.92 -10.54 -2.94
N LYS A 117 5.94 -9.86 -3.57
CA LYS A 117 6.21 -8.75 -4.50
C LYS A 117 6.80 -7.52 -3.80
N LEU A 118 6.43 -7.29 -2.54
CA LEU A 118 7.01 -6.24 -1.70
C LEU A 118 8.45 -6.57 -1.26
N ARG A 119 8.89 -7.81 -1.47
CA ARG A 119 10.25 -8.30 -1.18
C ARG A 119 10.59 -8.27 0.31
N VAL A 120 9.67 -8.70 1.17
CA VAL A 120 9.99 -8.96 2.58
C VAL A 120 10.93 -10.17 2.69
N ASP A 121 11.88 -10.14 3.62
CA ASP A 121 12.84 -11.24 3.80
C ASP A 121 12.18 -12.53 4.29
N VAL A 122 11.24 -12.39 5.22
CA VAL A 122 10.52 -13.50 5.85
C VAL A 122 9.06 -13.11 6.05
N MET A 123 8.15 -14.05 5.77
CA MET A 123 6.74 -13.93 6.09
C MET A 123 6.38 -14.96 7.16
N ASP A 124 5.76 -14.53 8.26
CA ASP A 124 5.11 -15.42 9.22
C ASP A 124 3.66 -15.65 8.78
N VAL A 125 3.38 -16.83 8.21
CA VAL A 125 2.18 -17.09 7.39
C VAL A 125 1.01 -17.71 8.16
N GLY A 126 1.16 -17.93 9.47
CA GLY A 126 0.07 -18.50 10.29
C GLY A 126 0.54 -19.36 11.46
N PHE A 127 -0.40 -20.03 12.10
CA PHE A 127 -0.13 -20.97 13.21
C PHE A 127 -0.75 -22.35 12.93
N PRO A 128 -0.06 -23.26 12.21
CA PRO A 128 -0.63 -24.51 11.70
C PRO A 128 -1.27 -25.44 12.74
N ALA A 129 -0.91 -25.28 14.02
CA ALA A 129 -1.46 -26.07 15.11
C ALA A 129 -2.85 -25.57 15.59
N SER A 130 -3.36 -24.43 15.10
CA SER A 130 -4.65 -23.88 15.53
C SER A 130 -5.84 -24.65 14.95
N SER A 131 -5.76 -25.07 13.68
CA SER A 131 -6.84 -25.76 12.98
C SER A 131 -6.33 -26.46 11.72
N GLU A 132 -7.12 -27.39 11.18
CA GLU A 132 -6.82 -28.03 9.89
C GLU A 132 -6.87 -27.02 8.73
N GLU A 133 -7.78 -26.05 8.79
CA GLU A 133 -7.89 -24.99 7.77
C GLU A 133 -6.62 -24.14 7.72
N GLU A 134 -6.07 -23.79 8.88
CA GLU A 134 -4.83 -23.03 8.99
C GLU A 134 -3.63 -23.84 8.47
N LEU A 135 -3.58 -25.13 8.79
CA LEU A 135 -2.55 -26.04 8.29
C LEU A 135 -2.57 -26.09 6.75
N GLU A 136 -3.74 -26.24 6.14
CA GLU A 136 -3.87 -26.29 4.67
C GLU A 136 -3.56 -24.94 4.01
N ALA A 137 -3.92 -23.82 4.64
CA ALA A 137 -3.52 -22.48 4.20
C ALA A 137 -1.99 -22.33 4.18
N VAL A 138 -1.31 -22.66 5.28
CA VAL A 138 0.15 -22.57 5.39
C VAL A 138 0.85 -23.49 4.38
N LYS A 139 0.38 -24.74 4.23
CA LYS A 139 0.91 -25.66 3.20
C LYS A 139 0.77 -25.08 1.80
N THR A 140 -0.37 -24.49 1.48
CA THR A 140 -0.65 -23.92 0.16
C THR A 140 0.26 -22.74 -0.14
N ILE A 141 0.44 -21.83 0.83
CA ILE A 141 1.35 -20.68 0.69
C ILE A 141 2.79 -21.16 0.52
N ALA A 142 3.26 -22.10 1.34
CA ALA A 142 4.61 -22.64 1.23
C ALA A 142 4.86 -23.31 -0.14
N LYS A 143 3.90 -24.07 -0.66
CA LYS A 143 4.02 -24.75 -1.96
C LYS A 143 4.03 -23.78 -3.15
N THR A 144 3.22 -22.74 -3.09
CA THR A 144 2.99 -21.81 -4.22
C THR A 144 3.91 -20.60 -4.16
N VAL A 145 3.87 -19.83 -3.09
CA VAL A 145 4.66 -18.60 -2.92
C VAL A 145 6.07 -18.93 -2.43
N GLY A 146 6.22 -19.87 -1.50
CA GLY A 146 7.52 -20.23 -0.92
C GLY A 146 8.51 -20.86 -1.91
N ASN A 147 8.02 -21.36 -3.06
CA ASN A 147 8.84 -21.93 -4.13
C ASN A 147 8.96 -21.02 -5.36
N GLU A 148 8.30 -19.85 -5.37
CA GLU A 148 8.43 -18.88 -6.45
C GLU A 148 9.82 -18.21 -6.32
N VAL A 149 10.74 -18.52 -7.25
CA VAL A 149 12.04 -17.84 -7.35
C VAL A 149 11.83 -16.52 -8.09
N THR A 150 11.46 -15.46 -7.34
CA THR A 150 11.37 -14.09 -7.87
C THR A 150 12.65 -13.29 -7.69
#